data_AF-A0A956K605-F1
#
_entry.id   AF-A0A956K605-F1
#
_cell.length_a   1.000
_cell.length_b   1.000
_cell.length_c   1.000
_cell.angle_alpha   90.00
_cell.angle_beta   90.00
_cell.angle_gamma   90.00
#
_symmetry.space_group_name_H-M   'P 1'
#
loop_
_entity.id
_entity.type
_entity.pdbx_description
1 polymer ?
#
loop_
_entity_poly.entity_id
_entity_poly.type
_entity_poly.pdbx_seq_one_letter_code
_entity_poly.pdbx_strand_id
1 'polypeptide(L)'
;MRLLFRSPLGRVLVIWPVTRQRTAELLTAVAWATGGDSIVAMDTRGCYGFVGVPKSQYYAIADLTVQSLAGEPLDAFAIAEDEARRFLPDATTISQYFTLVEQEASKRRRATWEVLRKKVTPRVWIILTGDDERRLEETTALLSQGLNAQIDVQRVLNMLDDRKRDANYLKEWRRRRSEAAYLMRTLDVRILPLPPNAAVAAVRAYGSDKLKAALQKQTISADACIQTIMRTRLYKQIVRELGGDPDPHTKGKPVGEKTAQEYKRVQQNASVDDKPLNYALGRALEAALFANGHRVRVMVEKRRLVEGVTLQPDIQVWIGDAEVICLEPTWRTAGGELEGELEKRQSSIGMGAIQRYALGKIHEYVKALEL
;
A
#
# COMPACT_ATOMS: atom_id res chain seq x y z
N MET A 1 -50.80 -3.83 -37.30
CA MET A 1 -49.40 -4.23 -37.60
C MET A 1 -48.70 -3.01 -38.19
N ARG A 2 -48.13 -2.12 -37.37
CA ARG A 2 -47.66 -0.79 -37.81
C ARG A 2 -46.20 -0.84 -38.24
N LEU A 3 -45.94 -0.37 -39.46
CA LEU A 3 -44.64 -0.26 -40.12
C LEU A 3 -43.83 0.89 -39.50
N LEU A 4 -43.00 0.56 -38.51
CA LEU A 4 -41.81 1.35 -38.16
C LEU A 4 -40.81 1.28 -39.32
N PHE A 5 -40.09 2.37 -39.58
CA PHE A 5 -38.97 2.43 -40.52
C PHE A 5 -38.06 1.19 -40.41
N ARG A 6 -38.15 0.27 -41.38
CA ARG A 6 -37.28 -0.91 -41.48
C ARG A 6 -36.32 -0.70 -42.63
N SER A 7 -35.05 -0.52 -42.33
CA SER A 7 -33.99 -0.91 -43.27
C SER A 7 -33.76 -2.43 -43.13
N PRO A 8 -33.13 -3.09 -44.12
CA PRO A 8 -32.77 -4.52 -44.03
C PRO A 8 -31.86 -4.86 -42.83
N LEU A 9 -31.28 -3.86 -42.16
CA LEU A 9 -30.27 -4.01 -41.11
C LEU A 9 -30.83 -4.00 -39.67
N GLY A 10 -32.12 -3.77 -39.46
CA GLY A 10 -32.77 -3.87 -38.13
C GLY A 10 -33.54 -2.63 -37.68
N ARG A 11 -33.91 -2.59 -36.38
CA ARG A 11 -34.60 -1.46 -35.74
C ARG A 11 -33.59 -0.34 -35.45
N VAL A 12 -33.79 0.85 -36.01
CA VAL A 12 -32.93 2.02 -35.77
C VAL A 12 -33.54 2.87 -34.65
N LEU A 13 -32.77 3.11 -33.58
CA LEU A 13 -33.11 4.07 -32.53
C LEU A 13 -32.34 5.37 -32.80
N VAL A 14 -33.06 6.47 -33.00
CA VAL A 14 -32.46 7.81 -33.15
C VAL A 14 -32.60 8.54 -31.82
N ILE A 15 -31.47 8.84 -31.19
CA ILE A 15 -31.41 9.67 -29.98
C ILE A 15 -30.84 11.02 -30.38
N TRP A 16 -31.63 12.07 -30.22
CA TRP A 16 -31.20 13.44 -30.52
C TRP A 16 -31.10 14.25 -29.22
N PRO A 17 -29.89 14.49 -28.68
CA PRO A 17 -29.74 15.26 -27.46
C PRO A 17 -30.07 16.73 -27.71
N VAL A 18 -30.98 17.29 -26.91
CA VAL A 18 -31.39 18.69 -26.98
C VAL A 18 -31.29 19.32 -25.59
N THR A 19 -30.56 20.42 -25.47
CA THR A 19 -30.35 21.13 -24.20
C THR A 19 -31.41 22.20 -23.90
N ARG A 20 -32.17 22.63 -24.91
CA ARG A 20 -33.24 23.63 -24.76
C ARG A 20 -34.61 22.96 -24.82
N GLN A 21 -35.36 23.04 -23.71
CA GLN A 21 -36.68 22.42 -23.59
C GLN A 21 -37.63 22.81 -24.72
N ARG A 22 -37.74 24.11 -25.05
CA ARG A 22 -38.61 24.59 -26.14
C ARG A 22 -38.27 23.96 -27.50
N THR A 23 -36.99 23.71 -27.78
CA THR A 23 -36.56 23.05 -29.01
C THR A 23 -36.94 21.57 -28.99
N ALA A 24 -36.80 20.89 -27.85
CA ALA A 24 -37.20 19.50 -27.69
C ALA A 24 -38.73 19.33 -27.87
N GLU A 25 -39.52 20.26 -27.32
CA GLU A 25 -40.98 20.29 -27.45
C GLU A 25 -41.40 20.51 -28.92
N LEU A 26 -40.75 21.42 -29.64
CA LEU A 26 -41.02 21.64 -31.06
C LEU A 26 -40.70 20.39 -31.90
N LEU A 27 -39.54 19.78 -31.69
CA LEU A 27 -39.13 18.58 -32.42
C LEU A 27 -40.10 17.41 -32.16
N THR A 28 -40.50 17.21 -30.91
CA THR A 28 -41.42 16.13 -30.53
C THR A 28 -42.84 16.40 -31.01
N ALA A 29 -43.28 17.65 -31.06
CA ALA A 29 -44.56 18.03 -31.68
C ALA A 29 -44.58 17.75 -33.19
N VAL A 30 -43.50 18.10 -33.91
CA VAL A 30 -43.37 17.81 -35.36
C VAL A 30 -43.34 16.30 -35.60
N ALA A 31 -42.58 15.56 -34.81
CA ALA A 31 -42.53 14.09 -34.89
C ALA A 31 -43.92 13.48 -34.65
N TRP A 32 -44.60 13.89 -33.58
CA TRP A 32 -45.95 13.41 -33.27
C TRP A 32 -46.96 13.75 -34.38
N ALA A 33 -46.93 14.96 -34.91
CA ALA A 33 -47.83 15.38 -36.01
C ALA A 33 -47.58 14.60 -37.30
N THR A 34 -46.32 14.20 -37.56
CA THR A 34 -45.93 13.51 -38.80
C THR A 34 -46.21 12.02 -38.75
N GLY A 35 -45.82 11.34 -37.67
CA GLY A 35 -45.88 9.87 -37.58
C GLY A 35 -46.55 9.33 -36.32
N GLY A 36 -46.92 10.19 -35.37
CA GLY A 36 -47.59 9.80 -34.13
C GLY A 36 -46.87 8.67 -33.39
N ASP A 37 -47.66 7.73 -32.89
CA ASP A 37 -47.18 6.57 -32.13
C ASP A 37 -46.44 5.51 -32.97
N SER A 38 -46.31 5.71 -34.29
CA SER A 38 -45.49 4.87 -35.15
C SER A 38 -44.01 5.27 -35.15
N ILE A 39 -43.66 6.45 -34.62
CA ILE A 39 -42.27 6.96 -34.61
C ILE A 39 -41.80 7.38 -33.22
N VAL A 40 -42.70 7.71 -32.30
CA VAL A 40 -42.41 8.09 -30.91
C VAL A 40 -43.36 7.38 -29.95
N ALA A 41 -42.98 7.23 -28.69
CA ALA A 41 -43.85 6.54 -27.71
C ALA A 41 -45.08 7.39 -27.34
N MET A 42 -46.22 6.75 -27.06
CA MET A 42 -47.49 7.44 -26.78
C MET A 42 -47.47 8.30 -25.51
N ASP A 43 -46.79 7.81 -24.48
CA ASP A 43 -46.75 8.38 -23.13
C ASP A 43 -45.86 9.62 -23.05
N THR A 44 -44.69 9.55 -23.67
CA THR A 44 -43.64 10.58 -23.66
C THR A 44 -43.66 11.46 -24.90
N ARG A 45 -44.38 11.04 -25.96
CA ARG A 45 -44.37 11.67 -27.29
C ARG A 45 -42.96 11.88 -27.85
N GLY A 46 -42.02 11.04 -27.44
CA GLY A 46 -40.61 11.12 -27.85
C GLY A 46 -39.78 12.15 -27.07
N CYS A 47 -40.36 12.82 -26.07
CA CYS A 47 -39.67 13.74 -25.19
C CYS A 47 -39.23 13.01 -23.92
N TYR A 48 -37.92 12.80 -23.77
CA TYR A 48 -37.35 12.18 -22.57
C TYR A 48 -36.50 13.21 -21.82
N GLY A 49 -36.88 13.49 -20.57
CA GLY A 49 -36.12 14.35 -19.68
C GLY A 49 -34.98 13.58 -19.03
N PHE A 50 -33.73 13.98 -19.29
CA PHE A 50 -32.59 13.47 -18.55
C PHE A 50 -32.33 14.38 -17.35
N VAL A 51 -32.84 14.00 -16.18
CA VAL A 51 -32.69 14.75 -14.91
C VAL A 51 -31.33 14.53 -14.22
N GLY A 52 -30.45 13.75 -14.86
CA GLY A 52 -29.20 13.29 -14.26
C GLY A 52 -29.42 12.19 -13.23
N VAL A 53 -28.32 11.79 -12.60
CA VAL A 53 -28.37 10.80 -11.51
C VAL A 53 -28.81 11.46 -10.20
N PRO A 54 -29.52 10.74 -9.31
CA PRO A 54 -29.87 11.26 -7.99
C PRO A 54 -28.62 11.66 -7.19
N LYS A 55 -28.68 12.75 -6.41
CA LYS A 55 -27.57 13.18 -5.54
C LYS A 55 -27.07 12.09 -4.60
N SER A 56 -27.95 11.19 -4.16
CA SER A 56 -27.60 10.04 -3.31
C SER A 56 -26.60 9.08 -3.96
N GLN A 57 -26.48 9.10 -5.29
CA GLN A 57 -25.55 8.27 -6.06
C GLN A 57 -24.22 8.96 -6.38
N TYR A 58 -24.08 10.26 -6.11
CA TYR A 58 -22.90 11.03 -6.53
C TYR A 58 -21.61 10.47 -5.94
N TYR A 59 -21.60 10.13 -4.64
CA TYR A 59 -20.44 9.52 -4.00
C TYR A 59 -20.06 8.19 -4.66
N ALA A 60 -21.01 7.27 -4.79
CA ALA A 60 -20.74 5.94 -5.35
C ALA A 60 -20.23 6.01 -6.79
N ILE A 61 -20.78 6.93 -7.60
CA ILE A 61 -20.31 7.16 -8.96
C ILE A 61 -18.91 7.78 -8.95
N ALA A 62 -18.65 8.75 -8.08
CA ALA A 62 -17.34 9.39 -7.97
C ALA A 62 -16.27 8.39 -7.54
N ASP A 63 -16.53 7.60 -6.50
CA ASP A 63 -15.63 6.57 -6.01
C ASP A 63 -15.35 5.50 -7.08
N LEU A 64 -16.38 4.97 -7.74
CA LEU A 64 -16.22 4.01 -8.84
C LEU A 64 -15.45 4.60 -10.02
N THR A 65 -15.67 5.87 -10.34
CA THR A 65 -14.98 6.57 -11.44
C THR A 65 -13.49 6.69 -11.11
N VAL A 66 -13.15 7.12 -9.90
CA VAL A 66 -11.75 7.25 -9.46
C VAL A 66 -11.08 5.88 -9.38
N GLN A 67 -11.76 4.86 -8.87
CA GLN A 67 -11.25 3.48 -8.89
C GLN A 67 -10.98 2.99 -10.32
N SER A 68 -11.85 3.31 -11.26
CA SER A 68 -11.69 2.89 -12.66
C SER A 68 -10.54 3.61 -13.37
N LEU A 69 -10.30 4.88 -13.04
CA LEU A 69 -9.27 5.71 -13.68
C LEU A 69 -7.89 5.58 -13.01
N ALA A 70 -7.86 5.56 -11.68
CA ALA A 70 -6.64 5.57 -10.88
C ALA A 70 -6.32 4.21 -10.24
N GLY A 71 -7.24 3.24 -10.28
CA GLY A 71 -7.10 1.96 -9.59
C GLY A 71 -7.38 2.02 -8.09
N GLU A 72 -7.80 3.18 -7.56
CA GLU A 72 -7.85 3.46 -6.13
C GLU A 72 -9.16 4.17 -5.71
N PRO A 73 -9.71 3.89 -4.51
CA PRO A 73 -10.86 4.60 -3.96
C PRO A 73 -10.57 6.07 -3.62
N LEU A 74 -11.61 6.86 -3.38
CA LEU A 74 -11.49 8.27 -2.98
C LEU A 74 -10.74 8.48 -1.66
N ASP A 75 -10.79 7.52 -0.75
CA ASP A 75 -10.08 7.58 0.53
C ASP A 75 -8.55 7.66 0.37
N ALA A 76 -8.03 7.14 -0.75
CA ALA A 76 -6.64 7.23 -1.18
C ALA A 76 -6.17 8.68 -1.32
N PHE A 77 -7.11 9.56 -1.64
CA PHE A 77 -6.90 10.99 -1.85
C PHE A 77 -7.31 11.83 -0.64
N ALA A 78 -7.37 11.19 0.53
CA ALA A 78 -7.79 11.77 1.80
C ALA A 78 -9.26 12.15 1.87
N ILE A 79 -10.12 11.61 1.01
CA ILE A 79 -11.55 11.94 1.01
C ILE A 79 -12.36 10.70 1.39
N ALA A 80 -12.68 10.57 2.68
CA ALA A 80 -13.54 9.50 3.17
C ALA A 80 -15.02 9.74 2.81
N GLU A 81 -15.83 8.69 2.80
CA GLU A 81 -17.24 8.76 2.40
C GLU A 81 -18.06 9.78 3.20
N ASP A 82 -17.91 9.78 4.52
CA ASP A 82 -18.63 10.68 5.43
C ASP A 82 -18.29 12.15 5.17
N GLU A 83 -17.05 12.41 4.77
CA GLU A 83 -16.58 13.72 4.37
C GLU A 83 -17.06 14.09 2.98
N ALA A 84 -16.93 13.18 2.02
CA ALA A 84 -17.40 13.35 0.65
C ALA A 84 -18.90 13.69 0.61
N ARG A 85 -19.69 13.12 1.54
CA ARG A 85 -21.12 13.41 1.69
C ARG A 85 -21.41 14.86 2.10
N ARG A 86 -20.47 15.57 2.73
CA ARG A 86 -20.63 16.98 3.13
C ARG A 86 -20.72 17.93 1.94
N PHE A 87 -20.21 17.53 0.77
CA PHE A 87 -20.28 18.34 -0.45
C PHE A 87 -21.59 18.14 -1.25
N LEU A 88 -22.43 17.18 -0.86
CA LEU A 88 -23.70 16.89 -1.57
C LEU A 88 -24.72 18.05 -1.53
N PRO A 89 -24.89 18.78 -0.41
CA PRO A 89 -25.79 19.93 -0.37
C PRO A 89 -25.39 21.00 -1.38
N ASP A 90 -24.09 21.29 -1.48
CA ASP A 90 -23.52 22.38 -2.29
C ASP A 90 -23.43 22.05 -3.79
N ALA A 91 -23.40 20.76 -4.14
CA ALA A 91 -23.34 20.32 -5.53
C ALA A 91 -24.72 20.31 -6.19
N THR A 92 -24.96 21.12 -7.22
CA THR A 92 -26.21 21.06 -8.02
C THR A 92 -26.18 19.93 -9.05
N THR A 93 -24.98 19.59 -9.55
CA THR A 93 -24.77 18.53 -10.53
C THR A 93 -23.66 17.59 -10.09
N ILE A 94 -23.59 16.40 -10.68
CA ILE A 94 -22.51 15.45 -10.40
C ILE A 94 -21.14 16.04 -10.80
N SER A 95 -21.06 16.84 -11.87
CA SER A 95 -19.82 17.49 -12.28
C SER A 95 -19.34 18.50 -11.22
N GLN A 96 -20.24 19.30 -10.65
CA GLN A 96 -19.90 20.20 -9.55
C GLN A 96 -19.43 19.42 -8.31
N TYR A 97 -20.06 18.28 -8.02
CA TYR A 97 -19.63 17.40 -6.93
C TYR A 97 -18.18 16.91 -7.13
N PHE A 98 -17.83 16.43 -8.33
CA PHE A 98 -16.44 16.06 -8.66
C PHE A 98 -15.47 17.21 -8.45
N THR A 99 -15.81 18.42 -8.90
CA THR A 99 -14.96 19.60 -8.70
C THR A 99 -14.75 19.93 -7.22
N LEU A 100 -15.79 19.84 -6.38
CA LEU A 100 -15.67 20.09 -4.93
C LEU A 100 -14.76 19.05 -4.26
N VAL A 101 -14.95 17.77 -4.58
CA VAL A 101 -14.12 16.67 -4.08
C VAL A 101 -12.66 16.83 -4.51
N GLU A 102 -12.41 17.16 -5.78
CA GLU A 102 -11.07 17.38 -6.32
C GLU A 102 -10.36 18.57 -5.68
N GLN A 103 -11.07 19.67 -5.44
CA GLN A 103 -10.51 20.86 -4.78
C GLN A 103 -10.05 20.54 -3.35
N GLU A 104 -10.87 19.81 -2.58
CA GLU A 104 -10.50 19.43 -1.21
C GLU A 104 -9.34 18.43 -1.21
N ALA A 105 -9.38 17.41 -2.08
CA ALA A 105 -8.28 16.45 -2.23
C ALA A 105 -6.96 17.16 -2.58
N SER A 106 -7.01 18.13 -3.52
CA SER A 106 -5.85 18.93 -3.92
C SER A 106 -5.33 19.81 -2.79
N LYS A 107 -6.21 20.40 -2.00
CA LYS A 107 -5.84 21.20 -0.83
C LYS A 107 -5.08 20.37 0.21
N ARG A 108 -5.58 19.18 0.53
CA ARG A 108 -4.94 18.25 1.47
C ARG A 108 -3.58 17.79 0.97
N ARG A 109 -3.51 17.40 -0.30
CA ARG A 109 -2.26 16.98 -0.95
C ARG A 109 -1.20 18.08 -0.89
N ARG A 110 -1.57 19.33 -1.18
CA ARG A 110 -0.65 20.47 -1.07
C ARG A 110 -0.13 20.64 0.35
N ALA A 111 -0.99 20.59 1.36
CA ALA A 111 -0.57 20.73 2.76
C ALA A 111 0.46 19.66 3.17
N THR A 112 0.21 18.40 2.83
CA THR A 112 1.16 17.31 3.11
C THR A 112 2.46 17.47 2.33
N TRP A 113 2.37 17.84 1.05
CA TRP A 113 3.56 18.03 0.19
C TRP A 113 4.44 19.19 0.67
N GLU A 114 3.84 20.27 1.18
CA GLU A 114 4.58 21.39 1.77
C GLU A 114 5.40 20.97 2.99
N VAL A 115 4.91 20.00 3.78
CA VAL A 115 5.66 19.43 4.90
C VAL A 115 6.79 18.55 4.39
N LEU A 116 6.51 17.61 3.48
CA LEU A 116 7.49 16.65 2.96
C LEU A 116 8.62 17.32 2.16
N ARG A 117 8.32 18.35 1.36
CA ARG A 117 9.33 19.10 0.59
C ARG A 117 10.34 19.84 1.48
N LYS A 118 9.93 20.21 2.70
CA LYS A 118 10.80 20.87 3.69
C LYS A 118 11.63 19.87 4.50
N LYS A 119 11.24 18.59 4.49
CA LYS A 119 11.86 17.51 5.24
C LYS A 119 12.47 16.51 4.23
N VAL A 120 11.94 15.29 4.22
CA VAL A 120 12.28 14.21 3.29
C VAL A 120 10.98 13.49 2.95
N THR A 121 10.96 12.73 1.86
CA THR A 121 9.85 11.85 1.50
C THR A 121 10.20 10.40 1.84
N PRO A 122 9.78 9.88 3.01
CA PRO A 122 10.08 8.52 3.40
C PRO A 122 9.07 7.53 2.82
N ARG A 123 9.59 6.37 2.42
CA ARG A 123 8.83 5.18 2.04
C ARG A 123 8.98 4.15 3.16
N VAL A 124 7.90 3.79 3.85
CA VAL A 124 7.95 2.99 5.09
C VAL A 124 7.69 1.53 4.79
N TRP A 125 8.74 0.71 4.74
CA TRP A 125 8.63 -0.69 4.37
C TRP A 125 8.82 -1.60 5.59
N ILE A 126 7.75 -2.28 5.97
CA ILE A 126 7.78 -3.28 7.04
C ILE A 126 8.35 -4.58 6.48
N ILE A 127 9.46 -5.03 7.05
CA ILE A 127 10.13 -6.26 6.60
C ILE A 127 9.71 -7.41 7.50
N LEU A 128 8.86 -8.28 6.96
CA LEU A 128 8.36 -9.45 7.66
C LEU A 128 9.39 -10.58 7.57
N THR A 129 10.06 -10.85 8.67
CA THR A 129 11.06 -11.94 8.78
C THR A 129 10.48 -13.07 9.63
N GLY A 130 10.88 -14.32 9.37
CA GLY A 130 10.34 -15.48 10.07
C GLY A 130 11.07 -16.78 9.76
N ASP A 131 10.83 -17.82 10.58
CA ASP A 131 11.35 -19.18 10.41
C ASP A 131 10.52 -20.04 9.44
N ASP A 132 9.27 -19.67 9.18
CA ASP A 132 8.35 -20.40 8.31
C ASP A 132 8.05 -19.59 7.03
N GLU A 133 8.68 -19.99 5.92
CA GLU A 133 8.53 -19.33 4.62
C GLU A 133 7.08 -19.29 4.12
N ARG A 134 6.31 -20.38 4.32
CA ARG A 134 4.92 -20.42 3.88
C ARG A 134 4.07 -19.43 4.66
N ARG A 135 4.22 -19.42 5.99
CA ARG A 135 3.47 -18.50 6.85
C ARG A 135 3.83 -17.04 6.62
N LEU A 136 5.09 -16.76 6.26
CA LEU A 136 5.53 -15.42 5.84
C LEU A 136 4.82 -14.95 4.58
N GLU A 137 4.80 -15.79 3.54
CA GLU A 137 4.12 -15.47 2.28
C GLU A 137 2.61 -15.32 2.49
N GLU A 138 1.97 -16.22 3.24
CA GLU A 138 0.55 -16.12 3.59
C GLU A 138 0.24 -14.82 4.33
N THR A 139 1.00 -14.50 5.38
CA THR A 139 0.75 -13.28 6.17
C THR A 139 0.96 -12.02 5.35
N THR A 140 2.00 -12.00 4.50
CA THR A 140 2.29 -10.88 3.60
C THR A 140 1.17 -10.73 2.57
N ALA A 141 0.75 -11.82 1.92
CA ALA A 141 -0.32 -11.80 0.93
C ALA A 141 -1.67 -11.38 1.52
N LEU A 142 -1.93 -11.72 2.79
CA LEU A 142 -3.15 -11.29 3.46
C LEU A 142 -3.15 -9.79 3.78
N LEU A 143 -2.00 -9.22 4.13
CA LEU A 143 -1.87 -7.82 4.58
C LEU A 143 -1.38 -6.84 3.50
N SER A 144 -1.17 -7.32 2.28
CA SER A 144 -0.72 -6.48 1.16
C SER A 144 -1.55 -6.69 -0.09
N GLN A 145 -1.52 -5.71 -0.99
CA GLN A 145 -2.22 -5.68 -2.26
C GLN A 145 -1.25 -5.39 -3.40
N GLY A 146 -1.60 -5.91 -4.59
CA GLY A 146 -0.89 -5.67 -5.84
C GLY A 146 0.52 -6.25 -5.91
N LEU A 147 1.18 -6.01 -7.04
CA LEU A 147 2.52 -6.54 -7.32
C LEU A 147 3.60 -5.89 -6.45
N ASN A 148 3.38 -4.63 -6.03
CA ASN A 148 4.32 -3.85 -5.23
C ASN A 148 4.26 -4.13 -3.73
N ALA A 149 3.37 -5.03 -3.26
CA ALA A 149 3.19 -5.34 -1.84
C ALA A 149 2.79 -4.12 -0.98
N GLN A 150 1.97 -3.22 -1.54
CA GLN A 150 1.41 -2.10 -0.78
C GLN A 150 0.52 -2.62 0.34
N ILE A 151 0.48 -1.93 1.47
CA ILE A 151 -0.33 -2.35 2.61
C ILE A 151 -1.83 -2.38 2.25
N ASP A 152 -2.52 -3.44 2.64
CA ASP A 152 -3.98 -3.50 2.60
C ASP A 152 -4.55 -2.66 3.74
N VAL A 153 -4.83 -1.39 3.46
CA VAL A 153 -5.30 -0.41 4.44
C VAL A 153 -6.56 -0.92 5.13
N GLN A 154 -7.57 -1.38 4.37
CA GLN A 154 -8.84 -1.82 4.93
C GLN A 154 -8.62 -2.97 5.90
N ARG A 155 -7.82 -3.97 5.50
CA ARG A 155 -7.57 -5.13 6.35
C ARG A 155 -6.79 -4.76 7.61
N VAL A 156 -5.85 -3.84 7.51
CA VAL A 156 -5.06 -3.37 8.66
C VAL A 156 -5.92 -2.54 9.63
N LEU A 157 -6.81 -1.70 9.11
CA LEU A 157 -7.71 -0.87 9.91
C LEU A 157 -8.84 -1.67 10.60
N ASN A 158 -9.20 -2.86 10.12
CA ASN A 158 -10.16 -3.73 10.82
C ASN A 158 -9.73 -4.03 12.28
N MET A 159 -8.43 -3.95 12.59
CA MET A 159 -7.95 -4.10 13.95
C MET A 159 -8.39 -2.96 14.89
N LEU A 160 -8.69 -1.78 14.36
CA LEU A 160 -9.15 -0.63 15.16
C LEU A 160 -10.54 -0.85 15.77
N ASP A 161 -11.33 -1.75 15.18
CA ASP A 161 -12.70 -2.03 15.59
C ASP A 161 -12.76 -2.85 16.91
N ASP A 162 -11.64 -3.50 17.29
CA ASP A 162 -11.47 -4.11 18.61
C ASP A 162 -11.27 -3.05 19.69
N ARG A 163 -12.39 -2.58 20.26
CA ARG A 163 -12.41 -1.56 21.33
C ARG A 163 -11.77 -1.99 22.64
N LYS A 164 -11.49 -3.29 22.83
CA LYS A 164 -10.79 -3.77 24.04
C LYS A 164 -9.31 -3.34 24.07
N ARG A 165 -8.76 -2.90 22.94
CA ARG A 165 -7.36 -2.45 22.83
C ARG A 165 -7.25 -0.94 23.00
N ASP A 166 -6.44 -0.54 23.98
CA ASP A 166 -6.35 0.86 24.45
C ASP A 166 -5.00 1.54 24.20
N ALA A 167 -4.14 0.95 23.35
CA ALA A 167 -2.85 1.56 23.03
C ALA A 167 -3.04 2.96 22.38
N ASN A 168 -2.19 3.92 22.76
CA ASN A 168 -2.33 5.32 22.34
C ASN A 168 -2.35 5.50 20.81
N TYR A 169 -1.48 4.80 20.08
CA TYR A 169 -1.48 4.87 18.61
C TYR A 169 -2.79 4.35 17.99
N LEU A 170 -3.47 3.38 18.61
CA LEU A 170 -4.77 2.90 18.14
C LEU A 170 -5.88 3.94 18.38
N LYS A 171 -5.84 4.66 19.51
CA LYS A 171 -6.77 5.78 19.77
C LYS A 171 -6.62 6.87 18.72
N GLU A 172 -5.37 7.20 18.38
CA GLU A 172 -5.10 8.22 17.39
C GLU A 172 -5.52 7.78 15.98
N TRP A 173 -5.23 6.53 15.59
CA TRP A 173 -5.72 5.98 14.33
C TRP A 173 -7.25 5.90 14.25
N ARG A 174 -7.95 5.64 15.35
CA ARG A 174 -9.42 5.73 15.38
C ARG A 174 -9.90 7.16 15.12
N ARG A 175 -9.22 8.17 15.66
CA ARG A 175 -9.52 9.59 15.40
C ARG A 175 -9.21 9.99 13.95
N ARG A 176 -8.12 9.48 13.39
CA ARG A 176 -7.64 9.77 12.03
C ARG A 176 -8.04 8.70 11.01
N ARG A 177 -9.11 7.94 11.27
CA ARG A 177 -9.47 6.78 10.44
C ARG A 177 -9.71 7.17 8.98
N SER A 178 -10.34 8.32 8.75
CA SER A 178 -10.61 8.87 7.42
C SER A 178 -9.34 9.27 6.64
N GLU A 179 -8.24 9.58 7.34
CA GLU A 179 -6.97 9.98 6.74
C GLU A 179 -6.01 8.80 6.54
N ALA A 180 -6.30 7.64 7.13
CA ALA A 180 -5.34 6.54 7.23
C ALA A 180 -4.91 5.99 5.86
N ALA A 181 -5.85 5.82 4.93
CA ALA A 181 -5.55 5.39 3.57
C ALA A 181 -4.57 6.35 2.87
N TYR A 182 -4.88 7.64 2.93
CA TYR A 182 -4.04 8.67 2.36
C TYR A 182 -2.63 8.73 2.97
N LEU A 183 -2.52 8.70 4.30
CA LEU A 183 -1.22 8.76 4.98
C LEU A 183 -0.37 7.53 4.67
N MET A 184 -0.96 6.34 4.67
CA MET A 184 -0.24 5.10 4.35
C MET A 184 0.22 5.06 2.88
N ARG A 185 -0.56 5.63 1.95
CA ARG A 185 -0.14 5.77 0.55
C ARG A 185 0.93 6.84 0.36
N THR A 186 0.78 7.97 1.03
CA THR A 186 1.77 9.07 1.03
C THR A 186 3.14 8.58 1.51
N LEU A 187 3.15 7.74 2.54
CA LEU A 187 4.35 7.12 3.09
C LEU A 187 4.77 5.84 2.34
N ASP A 188 4.16 5.51 1.20
CA ASP A 188 4.39 4.28 0.41
C ASP A 188 4.58 3.04 1.29
N VAL A 189 3.60 2.81 2.18
CA VAL A 189 3.69 1.74 3.17
C VAL A 189 3.58 0.38 2.49
N ARG A 190 4.60 -0.46 2.68
CA ARG A 190 4.67 -1.80 2.10
C ARG A 190 4.98 -2.85 3.16
N ILE A 191 4.52 -4.07 2.93
CA ILE A 191 4.89 -5.24 3.75
C ILE A 191 5.58 -6.23 2.83
N LEU A 192 6.87 -6.50 3.08
CA LEU A 192 7.69 -7.35 2.22
C LEU A 192 8.26 -8.52 3.04
N PRO A 193 8.22 -9.75 2.51
CA PRO A 193 8.81 -10.90 3.18
C PRO A 193 10.33 -10.87 3.01
N LEU A 194 11.03 -11.24 4.07
CA LEU A 194 12.45 -11.62 4.02
C LEU A 194 12.56 -13.08 4.46
N PRO A 195 12.89 -13.99 3.54
CA PRO A 195 12.95 -15.42 3.86
C PRO A 195 14.10 -15.71 4.84
N PRO A 196 13.96 -16.75 5.68
CA PRO A 196 14.94 -17.06 6.72
C PRO A 196 16.36 -17.34 6.18
N ASN A 197 16.48 -17.90 4.97
CA ASN A 197 17.77 -18.10 4.33
C ASN A 197 18.53 -16.79 4.07
N ALA A 198 17.84 -15.73 3.65
CA ALA A 198 18.41 -14.41 3.41
C ALA A 198 18.80 -13.72 4.72
N ALA A 199 17.92 -13.78 5.72
CA ALA A 199 18.20 -13.28 7.06
C ALA A 199 19.44 -13.95 7.69
N VAL A 200 19.49 -15.29 7.67
CA VAL A 200 20.64 -16.05 8.19
C VAL A 200 21.90 -15.78 7.36
N ALA A 201 21.79 -15.66 6.04
CA ALA A 201 22.94 -15.34 5.19
C ALA A 201 23.53 -13.96 5.52
N ALA A 202 22.69 -12.94 5.75
CA ALA A 202 23.14 -11.62 6.17
C ALA A 202 23.93 -11.69 7.48
N VAL A 203 23.43 -12.42 8.48
CA VAL A 203 24.12 -12.62 9.76
C VAL A 203 25.46 -13.36 9.59
N ARG A 204 25.48 -14.44 8.82
CA ARG A 204 26.71 -15.23 8.60
C ARG A 204 27.80 -14.45 7.87
N ALA A 205 27.44 -13.51 6.99
CA ALA A 205 28.41 -12.68 6.31
C ALA A 205 28.82 -11.46 7.17
N TYR A 206 27.84 -10.68 7.63
CA TYR A 206 28.06 -9.32 8.16
C TYR A 206 27.75 -9.16 9.65
N GLY A 207 27.25 -10.20 10.32
CA GLY A 207 27.04 -10.19 11.77
C GLY A 207 28.35 -10.14 12.56
N SER A 208 28.27 -9.67 13.80
CA SER A 208 29.38 -9.73 14.75
C SER A 208 29.68 -11.17 15.18
N ASP A 209 30.88 -11.43 15.69
CA ASP A 209 31.26 -12.77 16.15
C ASP A 209 30.33 -13.29 17.25
N LYS A 210 29.87 -12.41 18.15
CA LYS A 210 28.85 -12.74 19.16
C LYS A 210 27.57 -13.26 18.53
N LEU A 211 27.12 -12.63 17.45
CA LEU A 211 25.89 -13.01 16.76
C LEU A 211 26.06 -14.31 15.96
N LYS A 212 27.23 -14.49 15.35
CA LYS A 212 27.60 -15.70 14.60
C LYS A 212 27.79 -16.90 15.50
N ALA A 213 28.27 -16.72 16.74
CA ALA A 213 28.50 -17.79 17.70
C ALA A 213 27.23 -18.61 18.03
N ALA A 214 26.05 -18.00 17.88
CA ALA A 214 24.76 -18.69 18.06
C ALA A 214 24.39 -19.62 16.90
N LEU A 215 25.14 -19.63 15.79
CA LEU A 215 24.84 -20.43 14.60
C LEU A 215 25.70 -21.69 14.54
N GLN A 216 25.13 -22.80 14.05
CA GLN A 216 25.92 -24.01 13.79
C GLN A 216 26.90 -23.79 12.63
N LYS A 217 26.44 -23.12 11.57
CA LYS A 217 27.32 -22.62 10.51
C LYS A 217 27.48 -21.12 10.69
N GLN A 218 28.64 -20.73 11.20
CA GLN A 218 28.89 -19.35 11.63
C GLN A 218 29.14 -18.39 10.46
N THR A 219 29.74 -18.87 9.37
CA THR A 219 30.22 -18.01 8.28
C THR A 219 29.79 -18.49 6.90
N ILE A 220 29.69 -17.53 5.98
CA ILE A 220 29.62 -17.72 4.52
C ILE A 220 30.45 -16.63 3.83
N SER A 221 30.79 -16.82 2.56
CA SER A 221 31.41 -15.74 1.77
C SER A 221 30.42 -14.60 1.52
N ALA A 222 30.96 -13.39 1.33
CA ALA A 222 30.19 -12.21 0.96
C ALA A 222 29.42 -12.44 -0.35
N ASP A 223 30.03 -13.06 -1.35
CA ASP A 223 29.40 -13.37 -2.64
C ASP A 223 28.18 -14.29 -2.49
N ALA A 224 28.29 -15.33 -1.66
CA ALA A 224 27.16 -16.23 -1.39
C ALA A 224 25.99 -15.49 -0.71
N CYS A 225 26.30 -14.54 0.18
CA CYS A 225 25.30 -13.66 0.79
C CYS A 225 24.64 -12.76 -0.25
N ILE A 226 25.43 -12.05 -1.06
CA ILE A 226 24.97 -11.15 -2.12
C ILE A 226 24.01 -11.88 -3.06
N GLN A 227 24.40 -13.05 -3.57
CA GLN A 227 23.55 -13.85 -4.46
C GLN A 227 22.25 -14.33 -3.79
N THR A 228 22.26 -14.52 -2.47
CA THR A 228 21.04 -14.87 -1.71
C THR A 228 20.13 -13.65 -1.56
N ILE A 229 20.67 -12.49 -1.20
CA ILE A 229 19.92 -11.22 -1.07
C ILE A 229 19.30 -10.82 -2.40
N MET A 230 20.03 -10.92 -3.51
CA MET A 230 19.55 -10.53 -4.85
C MET A 230 18.31 -11.29 -5.31
N ARG A 231 18.08 -12.50 -4.78
CA ARG A 231 16.90 -13.33 -5.08
C ARG A 231 15.67 -12.97 -4.27
N THR A 232 15.79 -12.12 -3.25
CA THR A 232 14.67 -11.75 -2.37
C THR A 232 13.73 -10.76 -3.04
N ARG A 233 12.44 -10.82 -2.71
CA ARG A 233 11.45 -9.83 -3.15
C ARG A 233 11.82 -8.42 -2.67
N LEU A 234 12.35 -8.31 -1.46
CA LEU A 234 12.84 -7.04 -0.89
C LEU A 234 13.88 -6.38 -1.80
N TYR A 235 14.97 -7.09 -2.13
CA TYR A 235 16.03 -6.55 -2.98
C TYR A 235 15.49 -6.08 -4.33
N LYS A 236 14.70 -6.93 -5.00
CA LYS A 236 14.13 -6.61 -6.30
C LYS A 236 13.27 -5.35 -6.22
N GLN A 237 12.50 -5.18 -5.16
CA GLN A 237 11.67 -4.00 -5.01
C GLN A 237 12.50 -2.74 -4.77
N ILE A 238 13.58 -2.81 -3.99
CA ILE A 238 14.53 -1.69 -3.88
C ILE A 238 15.10 -1.33 -5.26
N VAL A 239 15.55 -2.31 -6.04
CA VAL A 239 16.12 -2.08 -7.39
C VAL A 239 15.11 -1.38 -8.31
N ARG A 240 13.83 -1.75 -8.27
CA ARG A 240 12.78 -1.05 -9.05
C ARG A 240 12.61 0.40 -8.66
N GLU A 241 12.64 0.73 -7.37
CA GLU A 241 12.60 2.13 -6.92
C GLU A 241 13.84 2.92 -7.32
N LEU A 242 14.97 2.24 -7.52
CA LEU A 242 16.18 2.83 -8.07
C LEU A 242 16.17 2.92 -9.61
N GLY A 243 15.03 2.62 -10.26
CA GLY A 243 14.88 2.66 -11.72
C GLY A 243 15.53 1.48 -12.46
N GLY A 244 15.95 0.44 -11.74
CA GLY A 244 16.49 -0.78 -12.33
C GLY A 244 15.42 -1.81 -12.70
N ASP A 245 15.79 -2.78 -13.53
CA ASP A 245 14.95 -3.92 -13.89
C ASP A 245 15.51 -5.22 -13.32
N PRO A 246 15.07 -5.66 -12.13
CA PRO A 246 15.58 -6.87 -11.52
C PRO A 246 15.03 -8.10 -12.23
N ASP A 247 15.88 -9.09 -12.48
CA ASP A 247 15.47 -10.37 -13.10
C ASP A 247 14.26 -10.99 -12.34
N PRO A 248 13.08 -11.10 -12.99
CA PRO A 248 11.89 -11.63 -12.34
C PRO A 248 11.97 -13.14 -12.10
N HIS A 249 12.84 -13.87 -12.81
CA HIS A 249 12.90 -15.33 -12.81
C HIS A 249 13.77 -15.91 -11.70
N THR A 250 14.67 -15.11 -11.10
CA THR A 250 15.51 -15.57 -9.99
C THR A 250 14.68 -15.74 -8.71
N LYS A 251 14.28 -16.98 -8.37
CA LYS A 251 13.61 -17.28 -7.10
C LYS A 251 14.60 -17.74 -6.02
N GLY A 252 14.26 -17.47 -4.76
CA GLY A 252 14.96 -18.04 -3.61
C GLY A 252 14.91 -19.57 -3.65
N LYS A 253 15.93 -20.22 -3.07
CA LYS A 253 15.87 -21.67 -2.83
C LYS A 253 14.88 -21.93 -1.68
N PRO A 254 14.07 -23.01 -1.75
CA PRO A 254 13.18 -23.39 -0.66
C PRO A 254 13.93 -23.47 0.66
N VAL A 255 13.31 -22.99 1.72
CA VAL A 255 13.88 -23.06 3.07
C VAL A 255 13.68 -24.47 3.62
N GLY A 256 14.78 -25.18 3.86
CA GLY A 256 14.77 -26.44 4.60
C GLY A 256 14.76 -26.22 6.12
N GLU A 257 14.32 -27.24 6.86
CA GLU A 257 14.19 -27.25 8.33
C GLU A 257 15.44 -26.73 9.05
N LYS A 258 16.64 -27.15 8.62
CA LYS A 258 17.91 -26.69 9.20
C LYS A 258 18.08 -25.17 9.14
N THR A 259 17.60 -24.52 8.08
CA THR A 259 17.70 -23.05 7.94
C THR A 259 16.66 -22.34 8.80
N ALA A 260 15.46 -22.91 8.93
CA ALA A 260 14.44 -22.42 9.86
C ALA A 260 14.95 -22.45 11.31
N GLN A 261 15.59 -23.55 11.70
CA GLN A 261 16.23 -23.70 13.02
C GLN A 261 17.35 -22.68 13.25
N GLU A 262 18.24 -22.49 12.27
CA GLU A 262 19.27 -21.44 12.34
C GLU A 262 18.67 -20.04 12.50
N TYR A 263 17.57 -19.75 11.79
CA TYR A 263 16.86 -18.48 11.95
C TYR A 263 16.29 -18.33 13.37
N LYS A 264 15.73 -19.38 13.97
CA LYS A 264 15.23 -19.30 15.37
C LYS A 264 16.36 -18.91 16.34
N ARG A 265 17.59 -19.41 16.14
CA ARG A 265 18.77 -19.00 16.93
C ARG A 265 19.13 -17.53 16.71
N VAL A 266 19.02 -17.03 15.47
CA VAL A 266 19.15 -15.60 15.15
C VAL A 266 18.08 -14.77 15.89
N GLN A 267 16.82 -15.21 15.81
CA GLN A 267 15.65 -14.51 16.37
C GLN A 267 15.75 -14.34 17.89
N GLN A 268 16.33 -15.30 18.60
CA GLN A 268 16.55 -15.15 20.04
C GLN A 268 17.43 -13.97 20.41
N ASN A 269 18.48 -13.72 19.63
CA ASN A 269 19.32 -12.54 19.81
C ASN A 269 18.50 -11.26 19.57
N ALA A 270 17.61 -11.28 18.57
CA ALA A 270 16.69 -10.17 18.26
C ALA A 270 15.76 -9.80 19.42
N SER A 271 15.35 -10.79 20.22
CA SER A 271 14.42 -10.54 21.34
C SER A 271 15.02 -9.67 22.45
N VAL A 272 16.34 -9.48 22.45
CA VAL A 272 17.08 -8.64 23.42
C VAL A 272 17.53 -7.34 22.77
N ASP A 273 18.14 -7.40 21.58
CA ASP A 273 18.56 -6.23 20.81
C ASP A 273 18.60 -6.60 19.32
N ASP A 274 17.76 -5.97 18.51
CA ASP A 274 17.66 -6.22 17.07
C ASP A 274 18.66 -5.40 16.24
N LYS A 275 19.34 -4.41 16.84
CA LYS A 275 20.31 -3.56 16.12
C LYS A 275 21.42 -4.35 15.42
N PRO A 276 22.06 -5.36 16.03
CA PRO A 276 23.11 -6.12 15.34
C PRO A 276 22.58 -6.86 14.11
N LEU A 277 21.30 -7.27 14.14
CA LEU A 277 20.64 -7.92 13.02
C LEU A 277 20.30 -6.94 11.91
N ASN A 278 19.75 -5.78 12.27
CA ASN A 278 19.46 -4.70 11.34
C ASN A 278 20.74 -4.21 10.65
N TYR A 279 21.84 -4.10 11.41
CA TYR A 279 23.16 -3.81 10.87
C TYR A 279 23.60 -4.87 9.84
N ALA A 280 23.56 -6.16 10.20
CA ALA A 280 23.95 -7.23 9.29
C ALA A 280 23.11 -7.25 8.01
N LEU A 281 21.79 -7.06 8.13
CA LEU A 281 20.87 -6.98 7.00
C LEU A 281 21.16 -5.77 6.10
N GLY A 282 21.33 -4.58 6.67
CA GLY A 282 21.59 -3.39 5.89
C GLY A 282 22.94 -3.42 5.18
N ARG A 283 23.99 -3.97 5.82
CA ARG A 283 25.28 -4.21 5.14
C ARG A 283 25.18 -5.24 4.02
N ALA A 284 24.36 -6.28 4.18
CA ALA A 284 24.10 -7.25 3.13
C ALA A 284 23.37 -6.63 1.92
N LEU A 285 22.39 -5.76 2.17
CA LEU A 285 21.68 -5.00 1.14
C LEU A 285 22.62 -4.03 0.41
N GLU A 286 23.43 -3.27 1.16
CA GLU A 286 24.42 -2.35 0.59
C GLU A 286 25.39 -3.06 -0.34
N ALA A 287 25.96 -4.19 0.11
CA ALA A 287 26.87 -4.98 -0.70
C ALA A 287 26.20 -5.54 -1.96
N ALA A 288 24.96 -6.01 -1.86
CA ALA A 288 24.22 -6.53 -3.02
C ALA A 288 23.83 -5.45 -4.02
N LEU A 289 23.50 -4.24 -3.55
CA LEU A 289 23.21 -3.08 -4.41
C LEU A 289 24.49 -2.61 -5.11
N PHE A 290 25.59 -2.49 -4.36
CA PHE A 290 26.89 -2.08 -4.88
C PHE A 290 27.43 -3.06 -5.95
N ALA A 291 27.28 -4.37 -5.72
CA ALA A 291 27.71 -5.41 -6.66
C ALA A 291 26.98 -5.35 -8.01
N ASN A 292 25.73 -4.86 -8.02
CA ASN A 292 24.92 -4.65 -9.22
C ASN A 292 25.03 -3.23 -9.79
N GLY A 293 26.03 -2.45 -9.36
CA GLY A 293 26.29 -1.11 -9.91
C GLY A 293 25.42 0.00 -9.31
N HIS A 294 24.51 -0.30 -8.37
CA HIS A 294 23.75 0.73 -7.68
C HIS A 294 24.59 1.37 -6.57
N ARG A 295 24.99 2.62 -6.78
CA ARG A 295 25.71 3.43 -5.80
C ARG A 295 24.69 4.21 -4.96
N VAL A 296 24.18 3.57 -3.92
CA VAL A 296 23.19 4.16 -3.00
C VAL A 296 23.73 4.25 -1.59
N ARG A 297 23.32 5.28 -0.86
CA ARG A 297 23.68 5.46 0.54
C ARG A 297 22.76 4.60 1.40
N VAL A 298 23.28 3.49 1.90
CA VAL A 298 22.62 2.67 2.92
C VAL A 298 23.13 3.09 4.29
N MET A 299 22.25 3.60 5.14
CA MET A 299 22.57 3.89 6.52
C MET A 299 21.94 2.83 7.41
N VAL A 300 22.80 2.15 8.15
CA VAL A 300 22.45 1.28 9.26
C VAL A 300 22.74 2.02 10.55
N GLU A 301 22.08 1.61 11.64
CA GLU A 301 22.13 2.22 12.98
C GLU A 301 21.17 3.41 13.15
N LYS A 302 20.82 3.69 14.41
CA LYS A 302 19.84 4.70 14.87
C LYS A 302 20.22 6.13 14.51
N ARG A 303 20.28 6.43 13.22
CA ARG A 303 20.48 7.77 12.67
C ARG A 303 19.14 8.41 12.47
N ARG A 304 19.09 9.71 12.76
CA ARG A 304 17.89 10.51 12.51
C ARG A 304 17.59 10.47 11.01
N LEU A 305 16.30 10.43 10.69
CA LEU A 305 15.82 10.44 9.31
C LEU A 305 16.29 11.71 8.58
N VAL A 306 16.14 12.87 9.24
CA VAL A 306 16.64 14.17 8.78
C VAL A 306 16.86 15.05 10.01
N GLU A 307 17.63 16.13 9.86
CA GLU A 307 17.80 17.12 10.92
C GLU A 307 16.45 17.67 11.42
N GLY A 308 16.33 17.89 12.73
CA GLY A 308 15.08 18.30 13.36
C GLY A 308 14.04 17.19 13.57
N VAL A 309 14.21 16.02 12.95
CA VAL A 309 13.30 14.86 13.14
C VAL A 309 13.94 13.83 14.07
N THR A 310 13.26 13.50 15.16
CA THR A 310 13.76 12.54 16.17
C THR A 310 13.63 11.09 15.76
N LEU A 311 12.85 10.80 14.73
CA LEU A 311 12.64 9.45 14.21
C LEU A 311 13.94 8.86 13.66
N GLN A 312 14.20 7.61 14.02
CA GLN A 312 15.38 6.86 13.63
C GLN A 312 14.93 5.53 13.02
N PRO A 313 14.77 5.46 11.69
CA PRO A 313 14.52 4.20 10.99
C PRO A 313 15.61 3.17 11.28
N ASP A 314 15.26 1.89 11.29
CA ASP A 314 16.22 0.80 11.56
C ASP A 314 17.28 0.68 10.45
N ILE A 315 16.85 0.80 9.19
CA ILE A 315 17.72 0.85 8.00
C ILE A 315 17.16 1.89 7.03
N GLN A 316 18.04 2.72 6.47
CA GLN A 316 17.68 3.74 5.48
C GLN A 316 18.40 3.48 4.16
N VAL A 317 17.67 3.42 3.05
CA VAL A 317 18.22 3.34 1.69
C VAL A 317 17.85 4.62 0.95
N TRP A 318 18.83 5.49 0.72
CA TRP A 318 18.59 6.81 0.13
C TRP A 318 18.52 6.76 -1.39
N ILE A 319 17.51 7.43 -1.94
CA ILE A 319 17.29 7.64 -3.37
C ILE A 319 17.53 9.13 -3.64
N GLY A 320 18.73 9.47 -4.08
CA GLY A 320 19.17 10.87 -4.13
C GLY A 320 19.16 11.51 -2.73
N ASP A 321 18.79 12.79 -2.67
CA ASP A 321 18.84 13.59 -1.43
C ASP A 321 17.47 13.84 -0.76
N ALA A 322 16.37 13.56 -1.46
CA ALA A 322 15.02 13.91 -1.02
C ALA A 322 14.13 12.72 -0.70
N GLU A 323 14.49 11.52 -1.16
CA GLU A 323 13.72 10.29 -0.98
C GLU A 323 14.53 9.24 -0.21
N VAL A 324 13.85 8.49 0.63
CA VAL A 324 14.47 7.45 1.46
C VAL A 324 13.52 6.30 1.68
N ILE A 325 13.99 5.07 1.43
CA ILE A 325 13.28 3.86 1.83
C ILE A 325 13.72 3.53 3.25
N CYS A 326 12.77 3.55 4.17
CA CYS A 326 12.95 3.22 5.57
C CYS A 326 12.47 1.77 5.80
N LEU A 327 13.41 0.87 6.08
CA LEU A 327 13.10 -0.54 6.34
C LEU A 327 12.94 -0.75 7.85
N GLU A 328 11.87 -1.42 8.24
CA GLU A 328 11.53 -1.74 9.64
C GLU A 328 11.41 -3.27 9.81
N PRO A 329 12.52 -4.00 10.06
CA PRO A 329 12.51 -5.45 10.24
C PRO A 329 11.83 -5.90 11.54
N THR A 330 11.04 -6.96 11.45
CA THR A 330 10.16 -7.39 12.55
C THR A 330 10.72 -8.51 13.43
N TRP A 331 11.71 -9.28 12.96
CA TRP A 331 12.37 -10.40 13.68
C TRP A 331 11.41 -11.34 14.44
N ARG A 332 10.42 -11.90 13.73
CA ARG A 332 9.36 -12.76 14.29
C ARG A 332 9.67 -14.26 14.14
N THR A 333 8.92 -15.10 14.86
CA THR A 333 8.87 -16.56 14.69
C THR A 333 7.43 -17.09 14.67
N ALA A 334 7.21 -18.25 14.04
CA ALA A 334 5.98 -19.01 14.12
C ALA A 334 5.72 -19.64 15.51
N GLY A 335 6.70 -19.60 16.42
CA GLY A 335 6.55 -20.00 17.82
C GLY A 335 6.75 -21.50 18.07
N GLY A 336 7.55 -22.17 17.24
CA GLY A 336 7.94 -23.57 17.45
C GLY A 336 9.17 -23.68 18.35
N GLU A 337 9.16 -24.64 19.28
CA GLU A 337 10.32 -24.99 20.10
C GLU A 337 11.51 -25.43 19.25
N LEU A 338 12.69 -25.36 19.84
CA LEU A 338 13.91 -26.00 19.36
C LEU A 338 14.34 -26.92 20.50
N GLU A 339 14.10 -28.22 20.33
CA GLU A 339 14.25 -29.22 21.38
C GLU A 339 15.66 -29.15 22.01
N GLY A 340 15.71 -29.01 23.34
CA GLY A 340 16.97 -28.91 24.10
C GLY A 340 17.73 -27.58 23.98
N GLU A 341 17.28 -26.63 23.15
CA GLU A 341 17.96 -25.34 22.95
C GLU A 341 17.07 -24.14 23.33
N LEU A 342 15.82 -24.10 22.87
CA LEU A 342 14.96 -22.92 22.99
C LEU A 342 13.53 -23.28 23.44
N GLU A 343 13.10 -22.67 24.54
CA GLU A 343 11.70 -22.70 24.98
C GLU A 343 10.77 -21.93 24.01
N LYS A 344 9.49 -22.29 24.03
CA LYS A 344 8.43 -21.69 23.21
C LYS A 344 8.30 -20.19 23.48
N ARG A 345 8.65 -19.34 22.50
CA ARG A 345 8.56 -17.86 22.61
C ARG A 345 7.44 -17.23 21.77
N GLN A 346 7.01 -16.04 22.22
CA GLN A 346 5.78 -15.35 21.84
C GLN A 346 5.86 -14.37 20.64
N SER A 347 6.99 -14.21 19.93
CA SER A 347 7.11 -13.21 18.85
C SER A 347 6.42 -13.65 17.55
N SER A 348 5.09 -13.73 17.58
CA SER A 348 4.29 -14.34 16.52
C SER A 348 4.39 -13.62 15.16
N ILE A 349 4.53 -14.40 14.08
CA ILE A 349 4.27 -14.00 12.68
C ILE A 349 2.76 -13.78 12.42
N GLY A 350 1.89 -14.05 13.39
CA GLY A 350 0.44 -13.94 13.22
C GLY A 350 -0.02 -12.55 12.77
N MET A 351 -1.02 -12.53 11.89
CA MET A 351 -1.60 -11.32 11.27
C MET A 351 -1.84 -10.17 12.27
N GLY A 352 -2.50 -10.45 13.41
CA GLY A 352 -2.80 -9.44 14.41
C GLY A 352 -1.56 -8.83 15.08
N ALA A 353 -0.44 -9.55 15.16
CA ALA A 353 0.82 -9.00 15.66
C ALA A 353 1.47 -8.07 14.63
N ILE A 354 1.43 -8.44 13.35
CA ILE A 354 2.00 -7.64 12.27
C ILE A 354 1.18 -6.36 12.04
N GLN A 355 -0.15 -6.43 12.10
CA GLN A 355 -1.01 -5.25 12.03
C GLN A 355 -0.70 -4.24 13.15
N ARG A 356 -0.49 -4.70 14.39
CA ARG A 356 -0.10 -3.84 15.51
C ARG A 356 1.25 -3.17 15.27
N TYR A 357 2.24 -3.96 14.84
CA TYR A 357 3.57 -3.45 14.56
C TYR A 357 3.52 -2.40 13.44
N ALA A 358 2.87 -2.70 12.32
CA ALA A 358 2.73 -1.79 11.19
C ALA A 358 2.03 -0.49 11.61
N LEU A 359 0.86 -0.55 12.25
CA LEU A 359 0.14 0.66 12.70
C LEU A 359 0.95 1.49 13.71
N GLY A 360 1.68 0.84 14.61
CA GLY A 360 2.57 1.52 15.56
C GLY A 360 3.70 2.25 14.84
N LYS A 361 4.40 1.57 13.93
CA LYS A 361 5.50 2.16 13.16
C LYS A 361 5.02 3.30 12.27
N ILE A 362 3.96 3.10 11.48
CA ILE A 362 3.42 4.15 10.61
C ILE A 362 3.03 5.38 11.44
N HIS A 363 2.45 5.18 12.63
CA HIS A 363 2.12 6.28 13.55
C HIS A 363 3.35 7.07 14.00
N GLU A 364 4.48 6.42 14.28
CA GLU A 364 5.75 7.09 14.59
C GLU A 364 6.20 8.01 13.45
N TYR A 365 6.10 7.55 12.18
CA TYR A 365 6.42 8.36 11.00
C TYR A 365 5.48 9.55 10.86
N VAL A 366 4.17 9.33 10.91
CA VAL A 366 3.16 10.38 10.81
C VAL A 366 3.38 11.45 11.87
N LYS A 367 3.61 11.05 13.13
CA LYS A 367 3.86 11.97 14.23
C LYS A 367 5.17 12.74 14.07
N ALA A 368 6.25 12.07 13.74
CA ALA A 368 7.57 12.70 13.65
C ALA A 368 7.71 13.64 12.44
N LEU A 369 6.96 13.37 11.37
CA LEU A 369 6.91 14.21 10.19
C LEU A 369 5.84 15.30 10.29
N GLU A 370 4.98 15.26 11.31
CA GLU A 370 3.87 16.21 11.52
C GLU A 370 2.89 16.20 10.33
N LEU A 371 2.57 14.99 9.86
CA LEU A 371 1.60 14.76 8.78
C LEU A 371 0.17 14.61 9.30
#